data_AF-A0A9W9ZPS5-F1
#
_entry.id   AF-A0A9W9ZPS5-F1
#
_cell.length_a   1.000
_cell.length_b   1.000
_cell.length_c   1.000
_cell.angle_alpha   90.00
_cell.angle_beta   90.00
_cell.angle_gamma   90.00
#
_symmetry.space_group_name_H-M   'P 1'
#
loop_
_entity.id
_entity.type
_entity.pdbx_description
1 polymer ?
#
loop_
_entity_poly.entity_id
_entity_poly.type
_entity_poly.pdbx_seq_one_letter_code
_entity_poly.pdbx_strand_id
1 'polypeptide(L)'
;MYLKYLPKLTHFSHEVMMHGTMLAALDHNKNANRQQAVYQDGQAKGELRYKVAWSKVHKGFRARPVLEKKNYSYMRKMIGAALSLAEKGNKAEVTRRDRTHIMATEDRPPREEVILKRQQLSRFH
;
A
#
# COMPACT_ATOMS: atom_id res chain seq x y z
N MET A 1 1.81 6.63 3.36
CA MET A 1 0.40 6.81 2.95
C MET A 1 0.27 7.62 1.67
N TYR A 2 1.02 8.72 1.56
CA TYR A 2 1.15 9.56 0.36
C TYR A 2 1.37 8.80 -0.97
N LEU A 3 2.33 7.85 -0.99
CA LEU A 3 2.69 7.09 -2.21
C LEU A 3 1.55 6.24 -2.82
N LYS A 4 0.47 5.96 -2.07
CA LYS A 4 -0.72 5.27 -2.60
C LYS A 4 -1.49 6.17 -3.57
N TYR A 5 -1.59 7.46 -3.23
CA TYR A 5 -2.36 8.46 -3.97
C TYR A 5 -1.51 9.22 -4.98
N LEU A 6 -0.23 9.42 -4.65
CA LEU A 6 0.76 10.08 -5.50
C LEU A 6 2.01 9.19 -5.58
N PRO A 7 1.99 8.13 -6.40
CA PRO A 7 3.16 7.29 -6.62
C PRO A 7 4.34 8.11 -7.13
N LYS A 8 5.53 7.86 -6.59
CA LYS A 8 6.75 8.60 -6.95
C LYS A 8 7.16 8.43 -8.43
N LEU A 9 6.82 7.30 -9.03
CA LEU A 9 7.18 6.96 -10.41
C LEU A 9 6.38 7.74 -11.47
N THR A 10 5.41 8.54 -11.06
CA THR A 10 4.52 9.29 -11.96
C THR A 10 4.64 10.78 -11.70
N HIS A 11 4.84 11.55 -12.77
CA HIS A 11 4.80 13.01 -12.71
C HIS A 11 3.35 13.50 -12.69
N PHE A 12 3.04 14.42 -11.79
CA PHE A 12 1.71 15.01 -11.61
C PHE A 12 1.78 16.53 -11.75
N SER A 13 0.73 17.14 -12.28
CA SER A 13 0.56 18.59 -12.20
C SER A 13 0.31 19.03 -10.75
N HIS A 14 0.50 20.32 -10.48
CA HIS A 14 0.28 20.89 -9.16
C HIS A 14 -1.14 20.60 -8.63
N GLU A 15 -2.17 20.74 -9.47
CA GLU A 15 -3.56 20.46 -9.09
C GLU A 15 -3.77 19.01 -8.66
N VAL A 16 -3.22 18.05 -9.41
CA VAL A 16 -3.33 16.63 -9.07
C VAL A 16 -2.58 16.31 -7.78
N MET A 17 -1.43 16.96 -7.54
CA MET A 17 -0.71 16.83 -6.27
C MET A 17 -1.53 17.37 -5.10
N MET A 18 -2.18 18.53 -5.26
CA MET A 18 -3.04 19.12 -4.23
C MET A 18 -4.19 18.17 -3.89
N HIS A 19 -4.96 17.72 -4.87
CA HIS A 19 -6.09 16.83 -4.65
C HIS A 19 -5.65 15.45 -4.12
N GLY A 20 -4.54 14.89 -4.60
CA GLY A 20 -3.98 13.64 -4.10
C GLY A 20 -3.53 13.74 -2.65
N THR A 21 -2.98 14.89 -2.25
CA THR A 21 -2.59 15.17 -0.86
C THR A 21 -3.82 15.31 0.04
N MET A 22 -4.85 16.04 -0.40
CA MET A 22 -6.13 16.14 0.32
C MET A 22 -6.77 14.76 0.52
N LEU A 23 -6.74 13.91 -0.51
CA LEU A 23 -7.28 12.55 -0.44
C LEU A 23 -6.48 11.67 0.53
N ALA A 24 -5.15 11.83 0.56
CA ALA A 24 -4.30 11.15 1.53
C ALA A 24 -4.60 11.61 2.97
N ALA A 25 -4.82 12.91 3.19
CA ALA A 25 -5.19 13.44 4.50
C ALA A 25 -6.57 12.92 4.94
N LEU A 26 -7.56 12.90 4.04
CA LEU A 26 -8.88 12.35 4.33
C LEU A 26 -8.84 10.86 4.69
N ASP A 27 -8.10 10.04 3.94
CA ASP A 27 -7.91 8.62 4.27
C ASP A 27 -7.22 8.47 5.63
N HIS A 28 -6.32 9.39 6.00
CA HIS A 28 -5.61 9.32 7.28
C HIS A 28 -6.58 9.62 8.41
N ASN A 29 -7.29 10.74 8.32
CA ASN A 29 -8.23 11.20 9.34
C ASN A 29 -9.33 10.17 9.62
N LYS A 30 -9.81 9.47 8.58
CA LYS A 30 -10.82 8.41 8.75
C LYS A 30 -10.28 7.10 9.31
N ASN A 31 -8.97 6.87 9.25
CA ASN A 31 -8.35 5.59 9.63
C ASN A 31 -7.26 5.72 10.71
N ALA A 32 -7.05 6.90 11.29
CA ALA A 32 -5.99 7.14 12.27
C ALA A 32 -6.25 6.39 13.59
N ASN A 33 -7.50 6.42 14.07
CA ASN A 33 -7.88 5.87 15.38
C ASN A 33 -8.36 4.43 15.30
N ARG A 34 -7.81 3.64 14.37
CA ARG A 34 -8.17 2.24 14.22
C ARG A 34 -7.61 1.41 15.36
N GLN A 35 -8.44 0.53 15.91
CA GLN A 35 -8.01 -0.38 16.96
C GLN A 35 -7.15 -1.51 16.38
N GLN A 36 -6.51 -2.24 17.28
CA GLN A 36 -5.82 -3.48 16.94
C GLN A 36 -6.84 -4.56 16.58
N ALA A 37 -6.60 -5.26 15.48
CA ALA A 37 -7.43 -6.35 15.02
C ALA A 37 -7.38 -7.53 15.99
N VAL A 38 -8.51 -8.21 16.10
CA VAL A 38 -8.67 -9.43 16.87
C VAL A 38 -8.82 -10.61 15.92
N TYR A 39 -8.35 -11.80 16.30
CA TYR A 39 -8.64 -13.02 15.54
C TYR A 39 -10.13 -13.32 15.59
N GLN A 40 -10.76 -13.40 14.41
CA GLN A 40 -12.21 -13.62 14.30
C GLN A 40 -12.58 -15.10 14.42
N ASP A 41 -11.69 -16.00 13.97
CA ASP A 41 -11.92 -17.44 13.90
C ASP A 41 -10.66 -18.22 14.32
N GLY A 42 -10.86 -19.47 14.73
CA GLY A 42 -9.80 -20.39 15.17
C GLY A 42 -9.59 -20.45 16.69
N GLN A 43 -8.53 -21.13 17.12
CA GLN A 43 -8.21 -21.35 18.53
C GLN A 43 -7.86 -20.06 19.28
N ALA A 44 -7.27 -19.07 18.60
CA ALA A 44 -6.89 -17.78 19.18
C ALA A 44 -8.00 -16.72 19.07
N LYS A 45 -9.26 -17.11 18.84
CA LYS A 45 -10.39 -16.19 18.68
C LYS A 45 -10.52 -15.30 19.91
N GLY A 46 -10.60 -13.99 19.69
CA GLY A 46 -10.64 -13.00 20.78
C GLY A 46 -9.27 -12.41 21.16
N GLU A 47 -8.17 -12.99 20.70
CA GLU A 47 -6.83 -12.46 20.98
C GLU A 47 -6.41 -11.35 20.00
N LEU A 48 -5.59 -10.42 20.52
CA LEU A 48 -5.00 -9.34 19.75
C LEU A 48 -4.03 -9.87 18.68
N ARG A 49 -4.21 -9.41 17.44
CA ARG A 49 -3.43 -9.88 16.30
C ARG A 49 -2.11 -9.15 16.18
N TYR A 50 -1.02 -9.90 16.16
CA TYR A 50 0.34 -9.39 15.92
C TYR A 50 0.94 -9.95 14.64
N LYS A 51 1.75 -9.15 13.97
CA LYS A 51 2.64 -9.58 12.88
C LYS A 51 4.06 -9.59 13.41
N VAL A 52 4.67 -10.77 13.43
CA VAL A 52 6.10 -10.91 13.70
C VAL A 52 6.88 -10.47 12.46
N ALA A 53 7.76 -9.50 12.60
CA ALA A 53 8.57 -9.00 11.50
C ALA A 53 10.00 -8.66 11.96
N TRP A 54 10.96 -8.84 11.07
CA TRP A 54 12.34 -8.43 11.31
C TRP A 54 12.46 -6.91 11.41
N SER A 55 13.01 -6.41 12.51
CA SER A 55 13.37 -5.01 12.68
C SER A 55 14.83 -4.80 12.26
N LYS A 56 15.05 -4.06 11.17
CA LYS A 56 16.42 -3.69 10.73
C LYS A 56 17.16 -2.83 11.76
N VAL A 57 16.43 -2.04 12.55
CA VAL A 57 16.96 -1.14 13.59
C VAL A 57 17.45 -1.95 14.79
N HIS A 58 16.63 -2.89 15.28
CA HIS A 58 16.95 -3.67 16.48
C HIS A 58 17.59 -5.03 16.17
N LYS A 59 17.85 -5.33 14.90
CA LYS A 59 18.45 -6.59 14.41
C LYS A 59 17.78 -7.85 14.99
N GLY A 60 16.45 -7.84 15.07
CA GLY A 60 15.68 -8.94 15.65
C GLY A 60 14.21 -8.94 15.25
N PHE A 61 13.55 -10.07 15.45
CA PHE A 61 12.11 -10.20 15.23
C PHE A 61 11.33 -9.47 16.33
N ARG A 62 10.32 -8.70 15.92
CA ARG A 62 9.43 -7.99 16.85
C ARG A 62 7.97 -8.19 16.45
N ALA A 63 7.11 -8.28 17.46
CA ALA A 63 5.67 -8.26 17.28
C ALA A 63 5.21 -6.83 16.98
N ARG A 64 4.51 -6.64 15.86
CA ARG A 64 3.86 -5.37 15.49
C ARG A 64 2.35 -5.55 15.54
N PRO A 65 1.59 -4.62 16.14
CA PRO A 65 0.14 -4.71 16.18
C PRO A 65 -0.42 -4.66 14.75
N VAL A 66 -1.37 -5.53 14.44
CA VAL A 66 -2.10 -5.50 13.17
C VAL A 66 -3.40 -4.75 13.40
N LEU A 67 -3.62 -3.65 12.68
CA LEU A 67 -4.85 -2.85 12.83
C LEU A 67 -6.04 -3.41 12.03
N GLU A 68 -7.25 -3.04 12.42
CA GLU A 68 -8.57 -3.57 11.98
C GLU A 68 -9.07 -3.30 10.53
N LYS A 69 -8.42 -3.59 9.40
CA LYS A 69 -8.92 -3.14 8.04
C LYS A 69 -9.35 -1.64 7.92
N LYS A 70 -9.28 -1.06 6.72
CA LYS A 70 -9.66 0.36 6.55
C LYS A 70 -11.15 0.50 6.29
N ASN A 71 -11.76 1.55 6.83
CA ASN A 71 -13.14 1.90 6.51
C ASN A 71 -13.14 2.89 5.33
N TYR A 72 -13.72 2.44 4.20
CA TYR A 72 -13.83 3.23 2.96
C TYR A 72 -15.24 3.78 2.71
N SER A 73 -16.10 3.83 3.72
CA SER A 73 -17.47 4.36 3.61
C SER A 73 -17.54 5.76 2.99
N TYR A 74 -16.59 6.63 3.33
CA TYR A 74 -16.49 7.99 2.78
C TYR A 74 -16.24 8.02 1.27
N MET A 75 -15.59 6.99 0.72
CA MET A 75 -15.27 6.90 -0.71
C MET A 75 -16.52 6.68 -1.56
N ARG A 76 -17.52 5.96 -1.03
CA ARG A 76 -18.79 5.73 -1.73
C ARG A 76 -19.51 7.04 -2.07
N LYS A 77 -19.48 8.01 -1.15
CA LYS A 77 -20.06 9.35 -1.38
C LYS A 77 -19.31 10.11 -2.47
N MET A 78 -17.98 10.06 -2.46
CA MET A 78 -17.14 10.73 -3.46
C MET A 78 -17.33 10.13 -4.86
N ILE A 79 -17.41 8.79 -4.96
CA ILE A 79 -17.68 8.11 -6.23
C ILE A 79 -19.06 8.50 -6.77
N GLY A 80 -20.09 8.51 -5.92
CA GLY A 80 -21.44 8.94 -6.33
C GLY A 80 -21.47 10.39 -6.84
N ALA A 81 -20.76 11.30 -6.18
CA ALA A 81 -20.63 12.68 -6.64
C ALA A 81 -19.88 12.78 -7.98
N ALA A 82 -18.79 12.01 -8.16
CA ALA A 82 -18.04 11.97 -9.41
C ALA A 82 -18.89 11.43 -10.57
N LEU A 83 -19.70 10.39 -10.33
CA LEU A 83 -20.63 9.84 -11.33
C LEU A 83 -21.69 10.88 -11.71
N SER A 84 -22.30 11.57 -10.75
CA SER A 84 -23.29 12.63 -11.03
C SER A 84 -22.68 13.80 -11.82
N LEU A 85 -21.42 14.16 -11.53
CA LEU A 85 -20.71 15.19 -12.31
C LEU A 85 -20.39 14.72 -13.74
N ALA A 86 -20.03 13.46 -13.90
CA ALA A 86 -19.78 12.87 -15.22
C ALA A 86 -21.06 12.79 -16.07
N GLU A 87 -22.21 12.45 -15.47
CA GLU A 87 -23.53 12.48 -16.11
C GLU A 87 -23.92 13.87 -16.57
N LYS A 88 -23.51 14.92 -15.84
CA LYS A 88 -23.74 16.33 -16.19
C LYS A 88 -22.83 16.86 -17.32
N GLY A 89 -22.04 16.01 -17.96
CA GLY A 89 -21.33 16.33 -19.21
C GLY A 89 -19.88 16.79 -19.07
N ASN A 90 -19.33 16.89 -17.86
CA ASN A 90 -17.91 17.21 -17.66
C ASN A 90 -17.06 15.94 -17.63
N LYS A 91 -16.87 15.31 -18.79
CA LYS A 91 -15.88 14.24 -18.94
C LYS A 91 -14.52 14.86 -19.25
N ALA A 92 -13.62 14.88 -18.27
CA ALA A 92 -12.21 15.08 -18.57
C ALA A 92 -11.69 13.83 -19.32
N GLU A 93 -11.03 14.03 -20.46
CA GLU A 93 -10.37 12.93 -21.16
C GLU A 93 -9.24 12.35 -20.29
N VAL A 94 -9.38 11.09 -19.91
CA VAL A 94 -8.34 10.37 -19.16
C VAL A 94 -7.34 9.82 -20.17
N THR A 95 -6.21 10.50 -20.33
CA THR A 95 -5.05 9.94 -21.04
C THR A 95 -4.44 8.83 -20.18
N ARG A 96 -4.79 7.58 -20.50
CA ARG A 96 -4.18 6.40 -19.88
C ARG A 96 -2.73 6.31 -20.37
N ARG A 97 -1.79 6.79 -19.55
CA ARG A 97 -0.36 6.58 -19.83
C ARG A 97 -0.05 5.10 -19.72
N ASP A 98 0.47 4.54 -20.80
CA ASP A 98 0.97 3.18 -20.82
C ASP A 98 2.12 3.06 -19.81
N ARG A 99 2.01 2.10 -18.90
CA ARG A 99 3.03 1.91 -17.86
C ARG A 99 4.15 1.10 -18.47
N THR A 100 5.30 1.75 -18.65
CA THR A 100 6.50 1.07 -19.10
C THR A 100 6.85 -0.10 -18.18
N HIS A 101 6.91 -1.25 -18.83
CA HIS A 101 7.72 -2.45 -18.64
C HIS A 101 8.58 -2.54 -17.37
N ILE A 102 8.64 -3.76 -16.80
CA ILE A 102 9.62 -4.16 -15.78
C ILE A 102 11.03 -3.75 -16.28
N MET A 103 11.76 -2.95 -15.50
CA MET A 103 13.09 -2.41 -15.82
C MET A 103 14.22 -3.46 -15.67
N ALA A 104 13.88 -4.72 -15.38
CA ALA A 104 14.88 -5.78 -15.32
C ALA A 104 15.27 -6.14 -16.75
N THR A 105 16.53 -5.90 -17.10
CA THR A 105 17.11 -6.30 -18.40
C THR A 105 17.27 -7.81 -18.54
N GLU A 106 17.14 -8.55 -17.43
CA GLU A 106 17.32 -10.00 -17.35
C GLU A 106 16.12 -10.64 -16.65
N ASP A 107 15.84 -11.88 -17.03
CA ASP A 107 14.81 -12.69 -16.40
C ASP A 107 15.17 -13.04 -14.95
N ARG A 108 14.13 -13.19 -14.12
CA ARG A 108 14.32 -13.56 -12.72
C ARG A 108 14.89 -14.99 -12.64
N PRO A 109 16.11 -15.18 -12.09
CA PRO A 109 16.67 -16.52 -11.97
C PRO A 109 15.93 -17.36 -10.91
N PRO A 110 16.06 -18.69 -10.96
CA PRO A 110 15.49 -19.60 -9.97
C PRO A 110 15.88 -19.24 -8.54
N ARG A 111 14.90 -19.37 -7.62
CA ARG A 111 15.07 -18.99 -6.20
C ARG A 111 16.26 -19.70 -5.55
N GLU A 112 16.51 -20.94 -5.91
CA GLU A 112 17.56 -21.80 -5.34
C GLU A 112 18.96 -21.30 -5.71
N GLU A 113 19.17 -20.88 -6.96
CA GLU A 113 20.44 -20.29 -7.41
C GLU A 113 20.77 -18.99 -6.67
N VAL A 114 19.77 -18.15 -6.45
CA VAL A 114 19.94 -16.89 -5.69
C VAL A 114 20.36 -17.18 -4.25
N ILE A 115 19.81 -18.24 -3.65
CA ILE A 115 20.12 -18.66 -2.27
C ILE A 115 21.55 -19.24 -2.20
N LEU A 116 21.92 -20.11 -3.12
CA LEU A 116 23.26 -20.70 -3.22
C LEU A 116 24.34 -19.64 -3.42
N LYS A 117 24.15 -18.72 -4.37
CA LYS A 117 25.10 -17.63 -4.63
C LYS A 117 25.27 -16.72 -3.40
N ARG A 118 24.19 -16.49 -2.65
CA ARG A 118 24.22 -15.74 -1.38
C ARG A 118 25.01 -16.46 -0.29
N GLN A 119 24.86 -17.79 -0.19
CA GLN A 119 25.58 -18.62 0.78
C GLN A 119 27.08 -18.71 0.48
N GLN A 120 27.46 -18.85 -0.80
CA GLN A 120 28.85 -18.89 -1.24
C GLN A 120 29.59 -17.56 -1.03
N LEU A 121 28.89 -16.43 -1.12
CA LEU A 121 29.44 -15.10 -0.86
C LEU A 121 29.44 -14.73 0.64
N SER A 122 28.86 -15.56 1.51
CA SER A 122 28.87 -15.34 2.96
C SER A 122 30.22 -15.78 3.54
N ARG A 123 30.98 -14.83 4.08
CA ARG A 123 32.29 -15.08 4.74
C ARG A 123 32.20 -15.68 6.15
N PHE A 124 31.00 -16.03 6.58
CA PHE A 124 30.78 -16.72 7.85
C PHE A 124 30.10 -18.04 7.52
N HIS A 125 30.85 -19.13 7.73
CA HIS A 125 30.35 -20.49 7.83
C HIS A 125 29.89 -20.76 9.26
#